data_AF-A0A3A8NFY0-F1
#
_entry.id   AF-A0A3A8NFY0-F1
#
_cell.length_a   1.000
_cell.length_b   1.000
_cell.length_c   1.000
_cell.angle_alpha   90.00
_cell.angle_beta   90.00
_cell.angle_gamma   90.00
#
_symmetry.space_group_name_H-M   'P 1'
#
loop_
_entity.id
_entity.type
_entity.pdbx_description
1 polymer ?
#
loop_
_entity_poly.entity_id
_entity_poly.type
_entity_poly.pdbx_seq_one_letter_code
_entity_poly.pdbx_strand_id
1 'polypeptide(L)' 'MKDKSPVWEALTQRHGLPPHGLKKLAHWAFGDFIFGVENDAFFDVNKARRFGFQEMHLDSTEAMVALMRQLQAEKLIPA' A
#
# COMPACT_ATOMS: atom_id res chain seq x y z
N MET A 1 18.89 -3.58 -3.53
CA MET A 1 19.00 -2.26 -2.85
C MET A 1 19.78 -2.39 -1.54
N LYS A 2 20.49 -1.35 -1.08
CA LYS A 2 21.08 -1.31 0.28
C LYS A 2 19.98 -1.21 1.34
N ASP A 3 20.22 -1.76 2.54
CA ASP A 3 19.27 -1.69 3.66
C ASP A 3 18.96 -0.22 4.01
N LYS A 4 17.67 0.10 4.11
CA LYS A 4 17.15 1.44 4.42
C LYS A 4 16.57 1.55 5.83
N SER A 5 16.70 0.52 6.66
CA SER A 5 16.22 0.52 8.05
C SER A 5 16.75 1.73 8.86
N PRO A 6 18.04 2.13 8.78
CA PRO A 6 18.53 3.30 9.52
C PRO A 6 17.89 4.62 9.07
N VAL A 7 17.57 4.74 7.78
CA VAL A 7 16.89 5.93 7.23
C VAL A 7 15.46 6.00 7.77
N TRP A 8 14.78 4.85 7.80
CA TRP A 8 13.42 4.76 8.34
C TRP A 8 13.35 5.04 9.83
N GLU A 9 14.33 4.58 10.61
CA GLU A 9 14.45 4.88 12.04
C GLU A 9 14.59 6.39 12.28
N ALA A 10 15.43 7.08 11.50
CA ALA A 10 15.58 8.53 11.58
C ALA A 10 14.28 9.28 11.23
N LEU A 11 13.54 8.83 10.21
CA LEU A 11 12.25 9.40 9.84
C LEU A 11 11.20 9.19 10.94
N THR A 12 11.15 7.98 11.51
CA THR A 12 10.24 7.63 12.61
C THR A 12 10.46 8.57 13.79
N GLN A 13 11.71 8.80 14.19
CA GLN A 13 12.05 9.73 15.28
C GLN A 13 11.67 11.18 14.92
N ARG A 14 12.03 11.64 13.73
CA ARG A 14 11.74 13.01 13.26
C ARG A 14 10.24 13.33 13.23
N HIS A 15 9.42 12.36 12.83
CA HIS A 15 7.98 12.54 12.64
C HIS A 15 7.13 11.99 13.80
N GLY A 16 7.75 11.47 14.86
CA GLY A 16 7.05 10.92 16.02
C GLY A 16 6.16 9.71 15.70
N LEU A 17 6.59 8.86 14.75
CA LEU A 17 5.88 7.66 14.35
C LEU A 17 6.13 6.52 15.36
N PRO A 18 5.23 5.53 15.48
CA PRO A 18 5.49 4.31 16.23
C PRO A 18 6.75 3.59 15.70
N PRO A 19 7.58 2.98 16.56
CA PRO A 19 8.88 2.40 16.19
C PRO A 19 8.74 1.03 15.51
N HIS A 20 7.92 0.95 14.46
CA HIS A 20 7.81 -0.23 13.63
C HIS A 20 9.00 -0.27 12.66
N GLY A 21 9.80 -1.35 12.73
CA GLY A 21 10.92 -1.53 11.83
C GLY A 21 10.48 -1.65 10.36
N LEU A 22 11.30 -1.13 9.44
CA LEU A 22 10.97 -1.06 8.01
C LEU A 22 10.64 -2.44 7.41
N LYS A 23 11.38 -3.49 7.84
CA LYS A 23 11.16 -4.88 7.40
C LYS A 23 9.82 -5.48 7.85
N LYS A 24 9.21 -4.92 8.90
CA LYS A 24 7.87 -5.32 9.36
C LYS A 24 6.79 -4.63 8.53
N LEU A 25 7.03 -3.41 8.08
CA LEU A 25 6.04 -2.59 7.35
C LEU A 25 6.07 -2.85 5.83
N ALA A 26 7.24 -3.07 5.25
CA ALA A 26 7.43 -3.18 3.80
C ALA A 26 7.92 -4.57 3.40
N HIS A 27 7.12 -5.27 2.60
CA HIS A 27 7.48 -6.55 1.99
C HIS A 27 8.06 -6.33 0.58
N TRP A 28 9.36 -6.02 0.51
CA TRP A 28 10.03 -5.61 -0.74
C TRP A 28 9.88 -6.62 -1.88
N ALA A 29 10.01 -7.92 -1.60
CA ALA A 29 9.86 -8.96 -2.63
C ALA A 29 8.46 -9.00 -3.26
N PHE A 30 7.43 -8.50 -2.57
CA PHE A 30 6.08 -8.39 -3.14
C PHE A 30 6.00 -7.18 -4.07
N GLY A 31 6.61 -6.05 -3.70
CA GLY A 31 6.76 -4.91 -4.58
C GLY A 31 7.54 -5.26 -5.85
N ASP A 32 8.69 -5.93 -5.70
CA ASP A 32 9.50 -6.40 -6.83
C ASP A 32 8.70 -7.33 -7.76
N PHE A 33 7.87 -8.21 -7.20
CA PHE A 33 6.97 -9.06 -7.97
C PHE A 33 5.92 -8.23 -8.74
N ILE A 34 5.17 -7.37 -8.05
CA ILE A 34 4.09 -6.58 -8.66
C ILE A 34 4.63 -5.62 -9.73
N PHE A 35 5.74 -4.92 -9.46
CA PHE A 35 6.34 -3.99 -10.43
C PHE A 35 7.13 -4.70 -11.54
N GLY A 36 7.41 -6.00 -11.37
CA GLY A 36 8.11 -6.83 -12.35
C GLY A 36 7.18 -7.60 -13.30
N VAL A 37 5.85 -7.52 -13.13
CA VAL A 37 4.92 -8.17 -14.08
C VAL A 37 4.95 -7.44 -15.42
N GLU A 38 5.15 -8.19 -16.50
CA GLU A 38 5.13 -7.63 -17.86
C GLU A 38 3.72 -7.60 -18.47
N ASN A 39 2.83 -8.42 -17.92
CA ASN A 39 1.45 -8.53 -18.32
C ASN A 39 0.55 -8.37 -17.10
N ASP A 40 -0.46 -7.54 -17.23
CA ASP A 40 -1.38 -7.24 -16.14
C ASP A 40 -2.40 -8.37 -15.94
N ALA A 41 -2.93 -8.46 -14.72
CA ALA A 41 -3.91 -9.47 -14.33
C ALA A 41 -5.31 -8.82 -14.22
N PHE A 42 -6.17 -9.13 -15.19
CA PHE A 42 -7.57 -8.71 -15.16
C PHE A 42 -8.47 -9.85 -14.68
N PHE A 43 -9.39 -9.54 -13.77
CA PHE A 43 -10.35 -10.50 -13.24
C PHE A 43 -11.74 -10.23 -13.81
N ASP A 44 -12.44 -11.30 -14.24
CA ASP A 44 -13.87 -11.21 -14.56
C ASP A 44 -14.68 -11.11 -13.26
N VAL A 45 -15.37 -9.98 -13.11
CA VAL A 45 -16.22 -9.69 -11.94
C VAL A 45 -17.73 -9.74 -12.25
N ASN A 46 -18.12 -10.21 -13.43
CA ASN A 46 -19.51 -10.24 -13.89
C ASN A 46 -20.44 -11.02 -12.96
N LYS A 47 -19.96 -12.13 -12.39
CA LYS A 47 -20.76 -12.93 -11.44
C LYS A 47 -21.18 -12.09 -10.25
N ALA A 48 -20.26 -11.37 -9.60
CA ALA A 48 -20.59 -10.54 -8.44
C ALA A 48 -21.63 -9.47 -8.79
N ARG A 49 -21.47 -8.79 -9.94
CA ARG A 49 -22.41 -7.77 -10.42
C ARG A 49 -23.80 -8.34 -10.68
N ARG A 50 -23.89 -9.49 -11.36
CA ARG A 50 -25.17 -10.18 -11.65
C ARG A 50 -25.89 -10.66 -10.38
N PHE A 51 -25.15 -10.87 -9.30
CA PHE A 51 -25.67 -11.29 -8.00
C PHE A 51 -25.80 -10.12 -7.01
N GLY A 52 -25.84 -8.88 -7.52
CA GLY A 52 -26.22 -7.69 -6.75
C GLY A 52 -25.07 -6.95 -6.06
N PHE A 53 -23.81 -7.32 -6.30
CA PHE A 53 -22.67 -6.57 -5.75
C PHE A 53 -22.41 -5.30 -6.56
N GLN A 54 -22.77 -4.14 -6.00
CA GLN A 54 -22.70 -2.84 -6.68
C GLN A 54 -21.44 -2.03 -6.35
N GLU A 55 -20.61 -2.45 -5.38
CA GLU A 55 -19.41 -1.73 -4.93
C GLU A 55 -18.24 -1.72 -5.94
N MET A 56 -18.38 -2.37 -7.09
CA MET A 56 -17.38 -2.42 -8.16
C MET A 56 -17.39 -1.17 -9.04
N HIS A 57 -17.36 0.01 -8.42
CA HIS A 57 -17.44 1.33 -9.06
C HIS A 57 -16.38 2.31 -8.57
N LEU A 58 -15.48 1.88 -7.68
CA LEU A 58 -14.41 2.73 -7.14
C LEU A 58 -13.37 3.07 -8.20
N ASP A 59 -12.89 4.32 -8.18
CA ASP A 59 -11.71 4.74 -8.93
C ASP A 59 -10.43 4.29 -8.18
N SER A 60 -9.54 3.58 -8.88
CA SER A 60 -8.33 3.04 -8.27
C SER A 60 -7.36 4.12 -7.77
N THR A 61 -7.31 5.27 -8.44
CA THR A 61 -6.44 6.38 -8.02
C THR A 61 -6.97 7.03 -6.75
N GLU A 62 -8.28 7.29 -6.70
CA GLU A 62 -8.93 7.81 -5.50
C GLU A 62 -8.77 6.85 -4.32
N ALA A 63 -8.96 5.55 -4.54
CA ALA A 63 -8.76 4.52 -3.52
C ALA A 63 -7.31 4.47 -3.01
N MET A 64 -6.32 4.61 -3.90
CA MET A 64 -4.91 4.66 -3.52
C MET A 64 -4.59 5.90 -2.68
N VAL A 65 -5.09 7.08 -3.07
CA VAL A 65 -4.90 8.32 -2.31
C VAL A 65 -5.58 8.23 -0.95
N ALA A 66 -6.79 7.66 -0.88
CA ALA A 66 -7.51 7.43 0.37
C ALA A 66 -6.72 6.50 1.31
N LEU A 67 -6.14 5.42 0.78
CA LEU A 67 -5.28 4.52 1.54
C LEU A 67 -4.06 5.25 2.09
N MET A 68 -3.37 6.06 1.28
CA MET A 68 -2.21 6.84 1.75
C MET A 68 -2.60 7.79 2.90
N ARG A 69 -3.74 8.47 2.78
CA ARG A 69 -4.28 9.33 3.87
C ARG A 69 -4.60 8.53 5.12
N GLN A 70 -5.16 7.33 4.98
CA GLN A 70 -5.43 6.44 6.10
C GLN A 70 -4.13 6.04 6.81
N LEU A 71 -3.09 5.64 6.06
CA LEU A 71 -1.78 5.29 6.63
C LEU A 71 -1.14 6.46 7.38
N GLN A 72 -1.34 7.69 6.91
CA GLN A 72 -0.92 8.91 7.61
C GLN A 72 -1.70 9.13 8.91
N ALA A 73 -3.02 8.99 8.86
CA ALA A 73 -3.90 9.13 10.03
C ALA A 73 -3.57 8.10 11.12
N GLU A 74 -3.21 6.88 10.73
CA GLU A 74 -2.76 5.80 11.60
C GLU A 74 -1.28 5.94 12.03
N LYS A 75 -0.59 6.97 11.57
CA LYS A 75 0.84 7.25 11.84
C LYS A 75 1.79 6.12 11.40
N LEU A 76 1.41 5.37 10.38
CA LEU A 76 2.29 4.34 9.78
C LEU A 76 3.30 4.97 8.83
N ILE A 77 2.99 6.12 8.24
CA ILE A 77 3.88 6.94 7.41
C ILE A 77 3.78 8.42 7.82
N PRO A 78 4.77 9.27 7.46
CA PRO A 78 4.69 10.70 7.70
C PRO A 78 3.49 11.36 6.98
N ALA A 79 2.91 12.37 7.64
CA ALA A 79 1.92 13.27 7.05
C ALA A 79 2.49 14.08 5.89
#